data_AF-A0A3D4FR71-F1
#
_entry.id   AF-A0A3D4FR71-F1
#
_cell.length_a   1.000
_cell.length_b   1.000
_cell.length_c   1.000
_cell.angle_alpha   90.00
_cell.angle_beta   90.00
_cell.angle_gamma   90.00
#
_symmetry.space_group_name_H-M   'P 1'
#
loop_
_entity.id
_entity.type
_entity.pdbx_description
1 polymer ?
#
loop_
_entity_poly.entity_id
_entity_poly.type
_entity_poly.pdbx_seq_one_letter_code
_entity_poly.pdbx_strand_id
1 'polypeptide(L)'
;MYIMYQVRRNSGTRSAKSKNHDMVLSPIDNHCFNGYARTNDRLRQLHFLGEKEFPMRRQATRNLRLGLCLGAMTLLAWITPGAAAGQIGPADHDDVTFTKDIAPILQRSCQHCHQPDSVAPMSLITYEDARPWARAMKMRTGLGPVAGVMPPWYVERDIGIQEYQFDPSLSDEEVAKIAVWADNGAPRGNPADMPPPKLVGGAGLWALGEPDLITQTEELIIGGDAPDWWGEITPVDVGLNTDRYVASVEIREVNDVLDTEDSRETVGGRFVFHHMVWSTVALGEDGRPTGGSFWPVHEVGRNPDVFDPEGAPMLHANSKVMSDSVHLHSNGKDTRSHLEIGWRFHPEDYEPKFRWALRPLGNGVDIDIQANKKDQQLHAYYVLPEHTKITTFEPHLHAPGARMCLESIWGINVETLTCAGYDHNWVRG
;
A
#
# COMPACT_ATOMS: atom_id res chain seq x y z
N MET A 1 -21.79 -11.95 -0.82
CA MET A 1 -20.42 -11.64 -0.36
C MET A 1 -20.49 -10.80 0.89
N TYR A 2 -19.50 -10.94 1.76
CA TYR A 2 -19.36 -10.32 3.08
C TYR A 2 -17.84 -10.24 3.33
N ILE A 3 -17.33 -9.17 3.94
CA ILE A 3 -15.91 -8.82 4.13
C ILE A 3 -15.85 -8.21 5.56
N MET A 4 -14.84 -8.30 6.43
CA MET A 4 -13.43 -7.89 6.41
C MET A 4 -12.82 -8.35 7.76
N TYR A 5 -11.51 -8.40 7.91
CA TYR A 5 -10.87 -8.56 9.24
C TYR A 5 -9.70 -7.56 9.43
N GLN A 6 -9.47 -7.11 10.68
CA GLN A 6 -8.36 -6.23 11.08
C GLN A 6 -7.64 -6.80 12.32
N VAL A 7 -6.31 -6.81 12.42
CA VAL A 7 -5.60 -7.32 13.62
C VAL A 7 -4.42 -6.40 13.97
N ARG A 8 -4.10 -6.24 15.26
CA ARG A 8 -3.11 -5.26 15.78
C ARG A 8 -2.11 -5.84 16.78
N ARG A 9 -0.80 -5.74 16.49
CA ARG A 9 0.30 -5.89 17.47
C ARG A 9 0.72 -4.54 18.09
N ASN A 10 1.38 -4.59 19.24
CA ASN A 10 1.87 -3.41 19.98
C ASN A 10 3.39 -3.29 19.90
N SER A 11 3.92 -2.07 19.78
CA SER A 11 5.35 -1.77 19.84
C SER A 11 5.80 -1.45 21.28
N GLY A 12 7.01 -1.89 21.63
CA GLY A 12 7.56 -1.73 22.97
C GLY A 12 8.13 -0.34 23.24
N THR A 13 8.00 0.14 24.48
CA THR A 13 8.48 1.46 24.91
C THR A 13 10.00 1.65 24.78
N ARG A 14 10.43 2.75 24.16
CA ARG A 14 11.68 3.43 24.50
C ARG A 14 11.38 4.90 24.80
N SER A 15 11.82 5.38 25.97
CA SER A 15 11.58 6.77 26.37
C SER A 15 12.58 7.71 25.69
N ALA A 16 12.09 8.71 24.97
CA ALA A 16 12.84 9.92 24.68
C ALA A 16 12.35 11.03 25.63
N LYS A 17 13.26 11.61 26.42
CA LYS A 17 12.95 12.77 27.26
C LYS A 17 13.02 14.04 26.41
N SER A 18 11.92 14.76 26.27
CA SER A 18 11.94 16.21 25.97
C SER A 18 11.45 17.00 27.19
N LYS A 19 11.82 18.27 27.27
CA LYS A 19 11.65 19.11 28.46
C LYS A 19 10.30 19.83 28.45
N ASN A 20 9.69 20.00 29.63
CA ASN A 20 8.54 20.87 29.83
C ASN A 20 8.78 22.26 29.23
N HIS A 21 7.83 22.75 28.44
CA HIS A 21 7.40 24.15 28.45
C HIS A 21 5.86 24.14 28.55
N ASP A 22 5.33 24.89 29.50
CA ASP A 22 3.87 24.95 29.73
C ASP A 22 3.21 25.73 28.59
N MET A 23 2.17 25.15 27.98
CA MET A 23 1.26 25.87 27.08
C MET A 23 -0.18 25.59 27.47
N VAL A 24 -0.95 26.67 27.64
CA VAL A 24 -2.32 26.64 28.15
C VAL A 24 -3.27 26.17 27.05
N LEU A 25 -4.01 25.09 27.29
CA LEU A 25 -5.08 24.63 26.41
C LEU A 25 -6.32 25.53 26.57
N SER A 26 -6.66 26.25 25.50
CA SER A 26 -8.00 26.82 25.30
C SER A 26 -8.83 25.82 24.48
N PRO A 27 -10.11 25.56 24.83
CA PRO A 27 -10.98 24.80 23.95
C PRO A 27 -11.29 25.62 22.68
N ILE A 28 -11.31 24.96 21.53
CA ILE A 28 -11.89 25.47 20.29
C ILE A 28 -13.03 24.51 19.90
N ASP A 29 -14.19 25.06 19.60
CA ASP A 29 -15.43 24.32 19.43
C ASP A 29 -15.47 23.51 18.12
N ASN A 30 -15.82 22.23 18.22
CA ASN A 30 -16.09 21.37 17.08
C ASN A 30 -17.47 21.68 16.47
N HIS A 31 -17.51 22.65 15.55
CA HIS A 31 -18.68 22.95 14.72
C HIS A 31 -18.32 22.96 13.22
N CYS A 32 -18.24 21.78 12.59
CA CYS A 32 -18.32 21.62 11.13
C CYS A 32 -18.60 20.17 10.68
N PHE A 33 -19.77 19.62 11.04
CA PHE A 33 -20.37 18.48 10.36
C PHE A 33 -21.90 18.60 10.44
N ASN A 34 -22.52 19.31 9.47
CA ASN A 34 -23.97 19.28 9.30
C ASN A 34 -24.38 19.76 7.90
N GLY A 35 -24.62 18.81 6.99
CA GLY A 35 -25.11 19.07 5.63
C GLY A 35 -25.87 17.86 5.10
N TYR A 36 -27.16 18.06 4.80
CA TYR A 36 -28.06 17.11 4.13
C TYR A 36 -28.43 15.79 4.82
N ALA A 37 -29.37 15.87 5.78
CA ALA A 37 -30.40 14.85 5.97
C ALA A 37 -31.74 15.44 6.47
N ARG A 38 -32.64 15.77 5.54
CA ARG A 38 -34.10 15.87 5.72
C ARG A 38 -34.72 14.94 4.67
N THR A 39 -35.76 14.14 4.90
CA THR A 39 -36.69 13.95 6.03
C THR A 39 -37.43 12.64 5.81
N ASN A 40 -37.69 11.83 6.85
CA ASN A 40 -39.01 11.22 7.05
C ASN A 40 -39.11 10.49 8.40
N ASP A 41 -39.73 11.17 9.37
CA ASP A 41 -40.26 10.51 10.57
C ASP A 41 -41.46 9.63 10.23
N ARG A 42 -41.41 8.34 10.60
CA ARG A 42 -42.54 7.54 11.14
C ARG A 42 -42.20 6.05 11.26
N LEU A 43 -41.85 5.59 12.48
CA LEU A 43 -42.72 4.72 13.31
C LEU A 43 -41.97 4.03 14.47
N ARG A 44 -42.40 4.38 15.69
CA ARG A 44 -42.58 3.53 16.89
C ARG A 44 -41.45 2.59 17.35
N GLN A 45 -40.85 3.00 18.47
CA GLN A 45 -40.85 2.27 19.76
C GLN A 45 -41.25 0.78 19.74
N LEU A 46 -40.37 -0.08 20.26
CA LEU A 46 -40.76 -1.18 21.15
C LEU A 46 -39.63 -1.50 22.16
N HIS A 47 -40.01 -2.09 23.29
CA HIS A 47 -39.20 -2.12 24.52
C HIS A 47 -38.09 -3.19 24.55
N PHE A 48 -37.10 -2.92 25.42
CA PHE A 48 -36.27 -3.91 26.13
C PHE A 48 -37.02 -5.20 26.49
N LEU A 49 -36.31 -6.34 26.48
CA LEU A 49 -36.29 -7.30 27.60
C LEU A 49 -35.28 -8.44 27.38
N GLY A 50 -34.44 -8.71 28.40
CA GLY A 50 -34.09 -10.08 28.80
C GLY A 50 -32.83 -10.73 28.22
N GLU A 51 -31.69 -10.53 28.89
CA GLU A 51 -30.57 -11.47 28.86
C GLU A 51 -30.99 -12.85 29.41
N LYS A 52 -30.47 -13.94 28.84
CA LYS A 52 -30.39 -15.25 29.51
C LYS A 52 -29.09 -15.98 29.16
N GLU A 53 -28.23 -16.12 30.16
CA GLU A 53 -27.03 -16.95 30.09
C GLU A 53 -27.38 -18.44 29.95
N PHE A 54 -26.52 -19.20 29.26
CA PHE A 54 -26.54 -20.67 29.24
C PHE A 54 -25.26 -21.22 29.87
N PRO A 55 -25.35 -22.09 30.90
CA PRO A 55 -24.17 -22.58 31.60
C PRO A 55 -23.45 -23.71 30.84
N MET A 56 -22.14 -23.57 30.76
CA MET A 56 -21.21 -24.52 30.13
C MET A 56 -21.09 -25.81 30.96
N ARG A 57 -21.51 -26.96 30.42
CA ARG A 57 -21.41 -28.26 31.13
C ARG A 57 -20.12 -28.99 30.75
N ARG A 58 -19.07 -28.87 31.58
CA ARG A 58 -17.87 -29.72 31.49
C ARG A 58 -18.24 -31.18 31.77
N GLN A 59 -17.78 -32.10 30.91
CA GLN A 59 -17.64 -33.51 31.25
C GLN A 59 -16.19 -33.93 31.07
N ALA A 60 -15.58 -34.36 32.17
CA ALA A 60 -14.31 -35.06 32.18
C ALA A 60 -14.56 -36.54 32.44
N THR A 61 -13.91 -37.43 31.70
CA THR A 61 -13.78 -38.84 32.07
C THR A 61 -12.31 -39.27 31.94
N ARG A 62 -11.79 -39.83 33.04
CA ARG A 62 -10.51 -40.57 33.06
C ARG A 62 -10.79 -42.03 32.75
N ASN A 63 -9.77 -42.74 32.26
CA ASN A 63 -9.32 -44.10 32.66
C ASN A 63 -8.48 -44.67 31.50
N LEU A 64 -7.14 -44.68 31.56
CA LEU A 64 -6.30 -45.61 32.34
C LEU A 64 -6.51 -47.09 31.97
N ARG A 65 -5.54 -47.67 31.24
CA ARG A 65 -5.02 -49.03 31.53
C ARG A 65 -3.51 -49.08 31.27
N LEU A 66 -2.78 -49.55 32.28
CA LEU A 66 -1.37 -49.93 32.19
C LEU A 66 -1.31 -51.43 31.88
N GLY A 67 -0.39 -51.87 31.01
CA GLY A 67 -0.23 -53.29 30.66
C GLY A 67 1.21 -53.60 30.30
N LEU A 68 1.95 -54.18 31.26
CA LEU A 68 3.34 -54.58 31.09
C LEU A 68 3.39 -56.10 30.90
N CYS A 69 3.96 -56.59 29.78
CA CYS A 69 4.38 -57.98 29.60
C CYS A 69 5.65 -58.02 28.76
N LEU A 70 6.70 -58.68 29.26
CA LEU A 70 7.93 -58.94 28.51
C LEU A 70 7.71 -60.06 27.49
N GLY A 71 8.31 -59.95 26.30
CA GLY A 71 8.31 -60.98 25.27
C GLY A 71 9.48 -60.78 24.29
N ALA A 72 10.29 -61.81 24.09
CA ALA A 72 11.64 -61.75 23.55
C ALA A 72 11.80 -61.33 22.07
N MET A 73 12.99 -60.76 21.80
CA MET A 73 13.71 -60.60 20.52
C MET A 73 13.23 -61.39 19.29
N THR A 74 13.00 -60.68 18.19
CA THR A 74 13.70 -60.90 16.90
C THR A 74 13.79 -59.57 16.12
N LEU A 75 15.01 -59.10 15.83
CA LEU A 75 15.25 -57.92 15.00
C LEU A 75 15.42 -58.34 13.53
N LEU A 76 14.35 -58.19 12.73
CA LEU A 76 14.48 -58.03 11.28
C LEU A 76 14.37 -56.53 10.97
N ALA A 77 15.51 -55.88 10.75
CA ALA A 77 15.54 -54.50 10.27
C ALA A 77 15.13 -54.47 8.79
N TRP A 78 13.86 -54.14 8.53
CA TRP A 78 13.43 -53.76 7.19
C TRP A 78 14.01 -52.38 6.87
N ILE A 79 14.98 -52.34 5.95
CA ILE A 79 15.51 -51.08 5.42
C ILE A 79 14.44 -50.48 4.49
N THR A 80 13.51 -49.72 5.07
CA THR A 80 12.74 -48.73 4.32
C THR A 80 13.72 -47.69 3.79
N PRO A 81 13.81 -47.43 2.47
CA PRO A 81 14.51 -46.26 1.99
C PRO A 81 13.81 -45.04 2.58
N GLY A 82 14.48 -44.37 3.52
CA GLY A 82 14.03 -43.04 3.93
C GLY A 82 14.04 -42.17 2.68
N ALA A 83 12.90 -41.55 2.36
CA ALA A 83 12.89 -40.50 1.35
C ALA A 83 13.88 -39.44 1.83
N ALA A 84 15.04 -39.37 1.18
CA ALA A 84 15.97 -38.29 1.40
C ALA A 84 15.25 -37.02 0.95
N ALA A 85 14.75 -36.25 1.92
CA ALA A 85 14.48 -34.85 1.70
C ALA A 85 15.77 -34.28 1.13
N GLY A 86 15.75 -33.90 -0.14
CA GLY A 86 16.92 -33.37 -0.81
C GLY A 86 17.39 -32.18 -0.01
N GLN A 87 18.53 -32.30 0.66
CA GLN A 87 19.23 -31.13 1.15
C GLN A 87 19.55 -30.34 -0.11
N ILE A 88 18.84 -29.21 -0.28
CA ILE A 88 19.30 -28.13 -1.12
C ILE A 88 20.70 -27.83 -0.58
N GLY A 89 21.73 -28.23 -1.33
CA GLY A 89 23.10 -27.92 -0.97
C GLY A 89 23.22 -26.41 -0.84
N PRO A 90 24.19 -25.89 -0.06
CA PRO A 90 24.47 -24.47 -0.11
C PRO A 90 24.70 -24.13 -1.59
N ALA A 91 23.83 -23.28 -2.15
CA ALA A 91 24.11 -22.72 -3.46
C ALA A 91 25.42 -21.94 -3.34
N ASP A 92 26.16 -21.84 -4.44
CA ASP A 92 27.51 -21.30 -4.48
C ASP A 92 27.46 -19.75 -4.32
N HIS A 93 27.11 -19.31 -3.12
CA HIS A 93 26.83 -17.93 -2.77
C HIS A 93 28.12 -17.13 -2.53
N ASP A 94 29.28 -17.78 -2.41
CA ASP A 94 30.56 -17.11 -2.16
C ASP A 94 30.93 -16.15 -3.32
N ASP A 95 30.47 -16.44 -4.53
CA ASP A 95 30.72 -15.68 -5.76
C ASP A 95 29.61 -14.66 -6.13
N VAL A 96 28.69 -14.29 -5.23
CA VAL A 96 27.64 -13.30 -5.53
C VAL A 96 28.23 -11.90 -5.75
N THR A 97 27.92 -11.27 -6.88
CA THR A 97 28.48 -9.96 -7.29
C THR A 97 27.42 -8.93 -7.64
N PHE A 98 27.80 -7.64 -7.59
CA PHE A 98 26.87 -6.55 -7.92
C PHE A 98 26.36 -6.65 -9.36
N THR A 99 27.26 -6.73 -10.35
CA THR A 99 26.88 -6.64 -11.77
C THR A 99 25.98 -7.78 -12.21
N LYS A 100 26.32 -9.01 -11.83
CA LYS A 100 25.61 -10.23 -12.25
C LYS A 100 24.35 -10.51 -11.44
N ASP A 101 24.41 -10.38 -10.12
CA ASP A 101 23.40 -10.96 -9.21
C ASP A 101 22.53 -9.91 -8.51
N ILE A 102 23.09 -8.77 -8.11
CA ILE A 102 22.36 -7.74 -7.33
C ILE A 102 21.73 -6.67 -8.22
N ALA A 103 22.40 -6.23 -9.27
CA ALA A 103 21.88 -5.21 -10.19
C ALA A 103 20.53 -5.61 -10.84
N PRO A 104 20.28 -6.88 -11.26
CA PRO A 104 18.96 -7.29 -11.75
C PRO A 104 17.85 -7.19 -10.69
N ILE A 105 18.17 -7.50 -9.42
CA ILE A 105 17.24 -7.39 -8.29
C ILE A 105 16.91 -5.91 -8.05
N LEU A 106 17.93 -5.06 -7.94
CA LEU A 106 17.76 -3.63 -7.74
C LEU A 106 16.95 -2.98 -8.87
N GLN A 107 17.28 -3.29 -10.14
CA GLN A 107 16.55 -2.80 -11.32
C GLN A 107 15.06 -3.17 -11.34
N ARG A 108 14.66 -4.30 -10.75
CA ARG A 108 13.25 -4.72 -10.68
C ARG A 108 12.55 -4.11 -9.47
N SER A 109 13.18 -4.20 -8.29
CA SER A 109 12.48 -4.09 -7.01
C SER A 109 12.81 -2.83 -6.21
N CYS A 110 13.90 -2.12 -6.53
CA CYS A 110 14.37 -1.00 -5.71
C CYS A 110 14.53 0.30 -6.52
N GLN A 111 14.98 0.22 -7.78
CA GLN A 111 15.28 1.35 -8.65
C GLN A 111 14.03 2.08 -9.19
N HIS A 112 12.82 1.81 -8.72
CA HIS A 112 11.70 2.73 -8.91
C HIS A 112 11.80 3.89 -7.91
N CYS A 113 12.00 3.56 -6.62
CA CYS A 113 12.14 4.54 -5.54
C CYS A 113 13.57 5.07 -5.39
N HIS A 114 14.58 4.25 -5.71
CA HIS A 114 16.01 4.55 -5.57
C HIS A 114 16.65 5.04 -6.88
N GLN A 115 15.95 5.91 -7.62
CA GLN A 115 16.55 6.79 -8.62
C GLN A 115 17.10 8.06 -7.92
N PRO A 116 18.03 8.81 -8.54
CA PRO A 116 18.16 10.25 -8.31
C PRO A 116 16.79 10.94 -8.39
N ASP A 117 16.62 12.04 -7.67
CA ASP A 117 15.41 12.87 -7.70
C ASP A 117 14.09 12.19 -7.21
N SER A 118 14.12 10.91 -6.77
CA SER A 118 12.94 10.12 -6.38
C SER A 118 12.71 10.07 -4.84
N VAL A 119 11.76 9.27 -4.38
CA VAL A 119 11.27 9.22 -2.98
C VAL A 119 12.30 8.69 -1.97
N ALA A 120 13.26 7.87 -2.39
CA ALA A 120 14.27 7.34 -1.49
C ALA A 120 15.48 8.28 -1.35
N PRO A 121 16.07 8.45 -0.15
CA PRO A 121 17.15 9.40 0.11
C PRO A 121 18.53 8.99 -0.47
N MET A 122 18.56 8.00 -1.36
CA MET A 122 19.79 7.54 -2.03
C MET A 122 19.49 6.76 -3.33
N SER A 123 20.31 7.02 -4.35
CA SER A 123 20.41 6.18 -5.55
C SER A 123 20.86 4.76 -5.21
N LEU A 124 20.31 3.77 -5.94
CA LEU A 124 20.84 2.40 -6.01
C LEU A 124 21.04 1.97 -7.48
N ILE A 125 21.28 2.94 -8.38
CA ILE A 125 21.48 2.68 -9.82
C ILE A 125 22.88 2.10 -10.09
N THR A 126 23.92 2.81 -9.63
CA THR A 126 25.31 2.42 -9.89
C THR A 126 25.88 1.56 -8.76
N TYR A 127 26.97 0.86 -9.05
CA TYR A 127 27.71 0.13 -8.01
C TYR A 127 28.26 1.08 -6.94
N GLU A 128 28.77 2.24 -7.39
CA GLU A 128 29.31 3.29 -6.57
C GLU A 128 28.27 3.83 -5.59
N ASP A 129 27.02 4.04 -6.02
CA ASP A 129 25.91 4.48 -5.17
C ASP A 129 25.45 3.38 -4.22
N ALA A 130 25.30 2.14 -4.70
CA ALA A 130 24.71 1.05 -3.93
C ALA A 130 25.65 0.44 -2.88
N ARG A 131 26.96 0.39 -3.16
CA ARG A 131 27.95 -0.28 -2.29
C ARG A 131 27.98 0.26 -0.85
N PRO A 132 27.96 1.59 -0.57
CA PRO A 132 27.88 2.11 0.80
C PRO A 132 26.69 1.56 1.61
N TRP A 133 25.57 1.26 0.93
CA TRP A 133 24.32 0.82 1.55
C TRP A 133 24.19 -0.70 1.69
N ALA A 134 25.16 -1.52 1.24
CA ALA A 134 25.04 -2.98 1.23
C ALA A 134 24.61 -3.59 2.58
N ARG A 135 25.19 -3.12 3.69
CA ARG A 135 24.80 -3.55 5.05
C ARG A 135 23.38 -3.12 5.43
N ALA A 136 22.96 -1.93 5.00
CA ALA A 136 21.60 -1.43 5.23
C ALA A 136 20.59 -2.20 4.37
N MET A 137 20.90 -2.49 3.10
CA MET A 137 20.13 -3.35 2.22
C MET A 137 19.89 -4.71 2.87
N LYS A 138 20.96 -5.45 3.23
CA LYS A 138 20.85 -6.74 3.95
C LYS A 138 19.94 -6.66 5.18
N MET A 139 20.09 -5.60 5.99
CA MET A 139 19.28 -5.43 7.19
C MET A 139 17.80 -5.21 6.85
N ARG A 140 17.50 -4.33 5.89
CA ARG A 140 16.13 -3.93 5.52
C ARG A 140 15.38 -5.01 4.75
N THR A 141 16.03 -5.72 3.83
CA THR A 141 15.40 -6.83 3.07
C THR A 141 15.19 -8.06 3.95
N GLY A 142 16.03 -8.26 4.98
CA GLY A 142 15.91 -9.34 5.94
C GLY A 142 14.88 -9.14 7.07
N LEU A 143 14.10 -8.06 7.07
CA LEU A 143 13.12 -7.79 8.15
C LEU A 143 11.85 -8.66 8.06
N GLY A 144 11.52 -9.19 6.88
CA GLY A 144 10.22 -9.82 6.63
C GLY A 144 9.06 -8.79 6.58
N PRO A 145 7.78 -9.21 6.61
CA PRO A 145 6.63 -8.34 6.40
C PRO A 145 6.32 -7.47 7.63
N VAL A 146 7.19 -6.51 7.94
CA VAL A 146 7.07 -5.57 9.06
C VAL A 146 7.47 -4.16 8.65
N ALA A 147 6.89 -3.15 9.32
CA ALA A 147 7.17 -1.74 9.10
C ALA A 147 8.67 -1.44 8.93
N GLY A 148 9.02 -0.75 7.83
CA GLY A 148 10.39 -0.42 7.47
C GLY A 148 11.20 -1.54 6.78
N VAL A 149 10.58 -2.63 6.33
CA VAL A 149 11.15 -3.58 5.34
C VAL A 149 11.43 -2.88 4.01
N MET A 150 12.39 -3.39 3.23
CA MET A 150 12.61 -2.97 1.85
C MET A 150 12.56 -4.17 0.88
N PRO A 151 12.00 -4.02 -0.33
CA PRO A 151 11.10 -2.92 -0.69
C PRO A 151 9.84 -2.96 0.17
N PRO A 152 9.17 -1.82 0.42
CA PRO A 152 8.00 -1.79 1.28
C PRO A 152 6.83 -2.47 0.57
N TRP A 153 6.56 -3.71 0.95
CA TRP A 153 5.52 -4.55 0.38
C TRP A 153 4.94 -5.42 1.50
N TYR A 154 3.71 -5.11 1.90
CA TYR A 154 3.10 -5.67 3.10
C TYR A 154 2.06 -6.76 2.79
N VAL A 155 1.88 -7.14 1.54
CA VAL A 155 1.00 -8.26 1.14
C VAL A 155 1.55 -9.59 1.67
N GLU A 156 0.66 -10.39 2.25
CA GLU A 156 1.00 -11.69 2.82
C GLU A 156 1.09 -12.76 1.73
N ARG A 157 2.30 -13.33 1.56
CA ARG A 157 2.69 -14.15 0.40
C ARG A 157 2.28 -15.63 0.47
N ASP A 158 1.44 -15.97 1.45
CA ASP A 158 0.96 -17.31 1.75
C ASP A 158 -0.59 -17.37 1.83
N ILE A 159 -1.29 -16.26 1.56
CA ILE A 159 -2.75 -16.17 1.64
C ILE A 159 -3.36 -15.60 0.35
N GLY A 160 -4.20 -16.40 -0.31
CA GLY A 160 -5.02 -15.95 -1.44
C GLY A 160 -4.19 -15.60 -2.69
N ILE A 161 -4.48 -14.44 -3.30
CA ILE A 161 -3.84 -13.95 -4.53
C ILE A 161 -2.35 -13.68 -4.29
N GLN A 162 -1.50 -14.24 -5.16
CA GLN A 162 -0.03 -14.14 -5.07
C GLN A 162 0.63 -13.40 -6.25
N GLU A 163 -0.09 -13.20 -7.34
CA GLU A 163 0.44 -12.55 -8.54
C GLU A 163 -0.17 -11.14 -8.66
N TYR A 164 0.67 -10.13 -8.50
CA TYR A 164 0.30 -8.72 -8.55
C TYR A 164 0.99 -8.00 -9.71
N GLN A 165 0.29 -7.05 -10.33
CA GLN A 165 0.94 -6.12 -11.26
C GLN A 165 1.96 -5.28 -10.49
N PHE A 166 3.15 -5.12 -11.08
CA PHE A 166 4.26 -4.37 -10.48
C PHE A 166 4.75 -4.89 -9.11
N ASP A 167 4.57 -6.19 -8.81
CA ASP A 167 5.08 -6.82 -7.56
C ASP A 167 6.57 -6.52 -7.34
N PRO A 168 6.93 -5.70 -6.33
CA PRO A 168 8.31 -5.34 -6.06
C PRO A 168 9.02 -6.42 -5.21
N SER A 169 8.33 -7.43 -4.71
CA SER A 169 8.83 -8.32 -3.66
C SER A 169 10.12 -9.08 -4.04
N LEU A 170 10.83 -9.51 -3.00
CA LEU A 170 12.07 -10.29 -3.11
C LEU A 170 11.79 -11.73 -2.72
N SER A 171 12.26 -12.69 -3.51
CA SER A 171 12.28 -14.10 -3.11
C SER A 171 13.32 -14.36 -2.02
N ASP A 172 13.18 -15.47 -1.28
CA ASP A 172 14.15 -15.87 -0.25
C ASP A 172 15.58 -16.00 -0.81
N GLU A 173 15.72 -16.46 -2.06
CA GLU A 173 17.00 -16.55 -2.76
C GLU A 173 17.62 -15.16 -3.02
N GLU A 174 16.80 -14.16 -3.35
CA GLU A 174 17.25 -12.79 -3.60
C GLU A 174 17.62 -12.06 -2.30
N VAL A 175 16.85 -12.28 -1.23
CA VAL A 175 17.21 -11.81 0.12
C VAL A 175 18.54 -12.44 0.56
N ALA A 176 18.73 -13.74 0.32
CA ALA A 176 19.99 -14.44 0.59
C ALA A 176 21.16 -13.90 -0.25
N LYS A 177 20.97 -13.65 -1.56
CA LYS A 177 21.98 -13.02 -2.43
C LYS A 177 22.39 -11.64 -1.92
N ILE A 178 21.45 -10.77 -1.60
CA ILE A 178 21.74 -9.44 -1.02
C ILE A 178 22.49 -9.57 0.30
N ALA A 179 22.12 -10.53 1.14
CA ALA A 179 22.80 -10.77 2.42
C ALA A 179 24.25 -11.23 2.23
N VAL A 180 24.51 -12.23 1.37
CA VAL A 180 25.86 -12.75 1.16
C VAL A 180 26.74 -11.75 0.40
N TRP A 181 26.20 -11.03 -0.58
CA TRP A 181 26.93 -9.92 -1.24
C TRP A 181 27.42 -8.89 -0.22
N ALA A 182 26.57 -8.49 0.73
CA ALA A 182 26.93 -7.55 1.77
C ALA A 182 27.98 -8.12 2.75
N ASP A 183 27.89 -9.40 3.10
CA ASP A 183 28.86 -10.07 3.99
C ASP A 183 30.22 -10.26 3.31
N ASN A 184 30.26 -10.53 2.01
CA ASN A 184 31.48 -10.69 1.21
C ASN A 184 32.15 -9.34 0.85
N GLY A 185 31.74 -8.24 1.49
CA GLY A 185 32.33 -6.91 1.30
C GLY A 185 31.81 -6.14 0.09
N ALA A 186 30.66 -6.55 -0.45
CA ALA A 186 29.98 -5.96 -1.60
C ALA A 186 30.86 -5.91 -2.88
N PRO A 187 31.32 -7.06 -3.41
CA PRO A 187 32.15 -7.11 -4.61
C PRO A 187 31.40 -6.63 -5.86
N ARG A 188 32.08 -5.88 -6.73
CA ARG A 188 31.49 -5.36 -7.98
C ARG A 188 31.13 -6.47 -8.98
N GLY A 189 32.01 -7.45 -9.13
CA GLY A 189 31.96 -8.40 -10.25
C GLY A 189 32.50 -7.82 -11.56
N ASN A 190 32.35 -8.59 -12.64
CA ASN A 190 32.76 -8.21 -13.97
C ASN A 190 31.80 -7.17 -14.58
N PRO A 191 32.27 -5.98 -15.02
CA PRO A 191 31.42 -4.98 -15.66
C PRO A 191 30.67 -5.46 -16.91
N ALA A 192 31.17 -6.48 -17.61
CA ALA A 192 30.49 -7.03 -18.79
C ALA A 192 29.25 -7.87 -18.45
N ASP A 193 29.07 -8.27 -17.18
CA ASP A 193 27.90 -9.03 -16.72
C ASP A 193 26.74 -8.09 -16.29
N MET A 194 26.94 -6.77 -16.35
CA MET A 194 25.95 -5.78 -15.94
C MET A 194 24.71 -5.86 -16.86
N PRO A 195 23.48 -6.00 -16.32
CA PRO A 195 22.26 -5.98 -17.12
C PRO A 195 22.09 -4.60 -17.81
N PRO A 196 21.48 -4.55 -19.01
CA PRO A 196 21.08 -3.30 -19.63
C PRO A 196 20.29 -2.41 -18.64
N PRO A 197 20.56 -1.10 -18.54
CA PRO A 197 19.81 -0.23 -17.65
C PRO A 197 18.32 -0.26 -17.98
N LYS A 198 17.48 -0.55 -16.97
CA LYS A 198 16.05 -0.26 -17.06
C LYS A 198 15.85 1.23 -16.85
N LEU A 199 15.24 1.89 -17.83
CA LEU A 199 14.66 3.21 -17.63
C LEU A 199 13.38 3.02 -16.82
N VAL A 200 13.51 3.03 -15.49
CA VAL A 200 12.38 3.09 -14.57
C VAL A 200 11.96 4.57 -14.49
N GLY A 201 10.67 4.87 -14.60
CA GLY A 201 10.18 6.26 -14.56
C GLY A 201 10.56 6.94 -13.24
N GLY A 202 11.61 7.76 -13.27
CA GLY A 202 12.01 8.65 -12.18
C GLY A 202 11.26 9.98 -12.26
N ALA A 203 11.60 10.94 -11.39
CA ALA A 203 10.86 12.20 -11.23
C ALA A 203 10.66 13.06 -12.51
N GLY A 204 11.40 12.79 -13.60
CA GLY A 204 11.20 13.44 -14.91
C GLY A 204 10.53 12.58 -15.99
N LEU A 205 10.27 11.29 -15.78
CA LEU A 205 9.85 10.32 -16.81
C LEU A 205 8.62 9.52 -16.39
N TRP A 206 7.59 9.51 -17.24
CA TRP A 206 6.39 8.68 -17.07
C TRP A 206 6.71 7.19 -17.20
N ALA A 207 6.38 6.40 -16.19
CA ALA A 207 6.75 4.99 -16.09
C ALA A 207 6.02 4.09 -17.11
N LEU A 208 4.84 4.49 -17.60
CA LEU A 208 4.13 3.82 -18.70
C LEU A 208 4.42 4.43 -20.09
N GLY A 209 5.40 5.34 -20.18
CA GLY A 209 5.64 6.18 -21.36
C GLY A 209 4.69 7.38 -21.42
N GLU A 210 4.96 8.29 -22.36
CA GLU A 210 4.29 9.60 -22.42
C GLU A 210 2.75 9.50 -22.39
N PRO A 211 2.05 10.30 -21.57
CA PRO A 211 0.61 10.43 -21.59
C PRO A 211 0.07 11.01 -22.90
N ASP A 212 -1.19 10.69 -23.20
CA ASP A 212 -1.93 11.34 -24.30
C ASP A 212 -2.42 12.74 -23.90
N LEU A 213 -2.57 12.99 -22.59
CA LEU A 213 -2.96 14.26 -21.99
C LEU A 213 -2.30 14.39 -20.60
N ILE A 214 -1.81 15.57 -20.28
CA ILE A 214 -1.31 15.93 -18.94
C ILE A 214 -2.21 17.03 -18.38
N THR A 215 -2.80 16.81 -17.21
CA THR A 215 -3.52 17.83 -16.45
C THR A 215 -2.63 18.31 -15.30
N GLN A 216 -2.39 19.62 -15.21
CA GLN A 216 -1.59 20.22 -14.14
C GLN A 216 -2.52 20.82 -13.07
N THR A 217 -2.28 20.54 -11.78
CA THR A 217 -2.97 21.24 -10.68
C THR A 217 -2.47 22.69 -10.54
N GLU A 218 -3.13 23.48 -9.69
CA GLU A 218 -2.53 24.74 -9.26
C GLU A 218 -1.18 24.51 -8.56
N GLU A 219 -0.33 25.54 -8.61
CA GLU A 219 0.96 25.57 -7.95
C GLU A 219 0.82 26.14 -6.54
N LEU A 220 1.19 25.34 -5.55
CA LEU A 220 1.13 25.65 -4.13
C LEU A 220 2.51 26.04 -3.61
N ILE A 221 2.54 26.80 -2.52
CA ILE A 221 3.77 27.15 -1.79
C ILE A 221 3.63 26.64 -0.36
N ILE A 222 4.46 25.67 0.01
CA ILE A 222 4.49 25.06 1.34
C ILE A 222 5.75 25.58 2.05
N GLY A 223 5.58 26.20 3.22
CA GLY A 223 6.72 26.73 3.99
C GLY A 223 7.53 25.63 4.68
N GLY A 224 8.84 25.83 4.86
CA GLY A 224 9.77 24.81 5.38
C GLY A 224 9.57 24.41 6.85
N ASP A 225 8.87 25.23 7.63
CA ASP A 225 8.42 24.93 9.00
C ASP A 225 6.87 24.89 9.11
N ALA A 226 6.16 24.76 7.98
CA ALA A 226 4.70 24.71 7.98
C ALA A 226 4.18 23.45 8.71
N PRO A 227 3.11 23.56 9.50
CA PRO A 227 2.41 22.38 10.00
C PRO A 227 1.72 21.66 8.84
N ASP A 228 1.43 20.38 9.04
CA ASP A 228 0.58 19.61 8.14
C ASP A 228 -0.73 20.35 7.86
N TRP A 229 -1.14 20.34 6.59
CA TRP A 229 -2.35 20.98 6.12
C TRP A 229 -3.27 19.96 5.45
N TRP A 230 -4.57 20.10 5.70
CA TRP A 230 -5.62 19.32 5.05
C TRP A 230 -6.69 20.25 4.47
N GLY A 231 -7.08 20.01 3.23
CA GLY A 231 -8.14 20.78 2.58
C GLY A 231 -8.33 20.42 1.11
N GLU A 232 -9.00 21.32 0.39
CA GLU A 232 -9.25 21.22 -1.04
C GLU A 232 -8.37 22.24 -1.78
N ILE A 233 -7.87 21.87 -2.96
CA ILE A 233 -7.12 22.75 -3.87
C ILE A 233 -8.04 23.25 -5.00
N THR A 234 -7.68 24.35 -5.65
CA THR A 234 -8.49 24.96 -6.72
C THR A 234 -8.76 23.96 -7.86
N PRO A 235 -10.04 23.72 -8.23
CA PRO A 235 -10.38 22.82 -9.32
C PRO A 235 -9.83 23.28 -10.68
N VAL A 236 -9.04 22.43 -11.32
CA VAL A 236 -8.44 22.68 -12.65
C VAL A 236 -9.20 21.94 -13.75
N ASP A 237 -9.27 22.54 -14.95
CA ASP A 237 -9.83 21.86 -16.12
C ASP A 237 -8.92 20.71 -16.56
N VAL A 238 -9.51 19.54 -16.81
CA VAL A 238 -8.77 18.36 -17.29
C VAL A 238 -8.12 18.62 -18.66
N GLY A 239 -8.74 19.48 -19.49
CA GLY A 239 -8.29 19.77 -20.86
C GLY A 239 -8.85 18.83 -21.92
N LEU A 240 -9.76 17.92 -21.54
CA LEU A 240 -10.40 16.95 -22.43
C LEU A 240 -11.78 17.44 -22.89
N ASN A 241 -12.02 17.49 -24.20
CA ASN A 241 -13.25 18.02 -24.80
C ASN A 241 -14.24 16.93 -25.30
N THR A 242 -13.88 15.66 -25.18
CA THR A 242 -14.69 14.48 -25.59
C THR A 242 -14.54 13.36 -24.57
N ASP A 243 -15.60 12.60 -24.30
CA ASP A 243 -15.52 11.47 -23.35
C ASP A 243 -14.52 10.41 -23.88
N ARG A 244 -13.63 9.93 -23.01
CA ARG A 244 -12.61 8.91 -23.35
C ARG A 244 -12.48 7.87 -22.24
N TYR A 245 -12.28 6.61 -22.60
CA TYR A 245 -11.93 5.56 -21.64
C TYR A 245 -10.44 5.59 -21.32
N VAL A 246 -10.11 5.58 -20.04
CA VAL A 246 -8.73 5.69 -19.54
C VAL A 246 -8.14 4.29 -19.36
N ALA A 247 -7.06 4.01 -20.07
CA ALA A 247 -6.30 2.77 -19.95
C ALA A 247 -5.38 2.77 -18.72
N SER A 248 -4.80 3.93 -18.40
CA SER A 248 -4.04 4.13 -17.16
C SER A 248 -3.97 5.60 -16.75
N VAL A 249 -3.77 5.84 -15.45
CA VAL A 249 -3.44 7.16 -14.89
C VAL A 249 -2.15 7.07 -14.08
N GLU A 250 -1.30 8.09 -14.20
CA GLU A 250 -0.05 8.23 -13.45
C GLU A 250 -0.01 9.65 -12.87
N ILE A 251 0.46 9.83 -11.64
CA ILE A 251 0.57 11.15 -11.01
C ILE A 251 2.00 11.34 -10.51
N ARG A 252 2.59 12.48 -10.89
CA ARG A 252 3.90 12.91 -10.39
C ARG A 252 3.81 14.29 -9.75
N GLU A 253 4.59 14.49 -8.69
CA GLU A 253 4.81 15.81 -8.10
C GLU A 253 5.96 16.51 -8.82
N VAL A 254 5.74 17.76 -9.23
CA VAL A 254 6.76 18.64 -9.79
C VAL A 254 7.01 19.75 -8.79
N ASN A 255 8.25 19.82 -8.26
CA ASN A 255 8.66 20.77 -7.25
C ASN A 255 10.07 21.32 -7.49
N ASP A 256 10.40 22.44 -6.84
CA ASP A 256 11.66 23.18 -6.97
C ASP A 256 12.77 22.73 -5.98
N VAL A 257 12.54 21.66 -5.22
CA VAL A 257 13.57 21.08 -4.33
C VAL A 257 14.55 20.23 -5.13
N LEU A 258 15.78 20.76 -5.28
CA LEU A 258 16.90 20.10 -5.95
C LEU A 258 17.81 19.37 -4.94
N ASP A 259 18.31 18.19 -5.34
CA ASP A 259 19.08 17.22 -4.53
C ASP A 259 20.46 17.71 -3.99
N THR A 260 20.82 19.00 -4.10
CA THR A 260 22.16 19.50 -3.78
C THR A 260 22.35 20.08 -2.37
N GLU A 261 21.29 20.20 -1.55
CA GLU A 261 21.39 20.77 -0.19
C GLU A 261 20.56 19.97 0.82
N ASP A 262 21.20 19.53 1.92
CA ASP A 262 20.64 18.91 3.13
C ASP A 262 19.14 18.55 3.10
N SER A 263 18.81 17.42 2.48
CA SER A 263 17.48 16.79 2.61
C SER A 263 17.37 16.09 3.97
N ARG A 264 16.17 16.14 4.58
CA ARG A 264 15.91 15.52 5.89
C ARG A 264 15.99 13.99 5.81
N GLU A 265 16.29 13.34 6.94
CA GLU A 265 16.31 11.87 7.09
C GLU A 265 14.91 11.19 6.92
N THR A 266 13.87 11.95 6.57
CA THR A 266 12.51 11.45 6.35
C THR A 266 12.35 10.93 4.91
N VAL A 267 11.70 9.77 4.77
CA VAL A 267 11.30 9.22 3.46
C VAL A 267 10.43 10.25 2.74
N GLY A 268 10.69 10.49 1.45
CA GLY A 268 9.97 11.51 0.69
C GLY A 268 10.32 12.95 1.05
N GLY A 269 11.47 13.24 1.69
CA GLY A 269 11.93 14.60 2.07
C GLY A 269 12.15 15.63 0.93
N ARG A 270 11.66 15.34 -0.27
CA ARG A 270 11.48 16.25 -1.41
C ARG A 270 10.00 16.64 -1.58
N PHE A 271 9.11 15.67 -1.42
CA PHE A 271 7.68 15.73 -1.73
C PHE A 271 6.90 16.48 -0.65
N VAL A 272 5.91 17.26 -1.05
CA VAL A 272 4.98 17.94 -0.14
C VAL A 272 3.56 17.41 -0.20
N PHE A 273 3.15 16.74 -1.29
CA PHE A 273 1.86 16.07 -1.39
C PHE A 273 1.95 14.69 -0.75
N HIS A 274 1.46 14.52 0.48
CA HIS A 274 1.49 13.23 1.15
C HIS A 274 0.43 12.27 0.59
N HIS A 275 -0.81 12.77 0.41
CA HIS A 275 -1.83 12.13 -0.40
C HIS A 275 -2.86 13.11 -0.96
N MET A 276 -3.58 12.70 -2.00
CA MET A 276 -4.77 13.40 -2.51
C MET A 276 -5.89 12.39 -2.83
N VAL A 277 -7.02 12.56 -2.16
CA VAL A 277 -8.31 11.96 -2.51
C VAL A 277 -9.01 12.89 -3.49
N TRP A 278 -9.43 12.35 -4.63
CA TRP A 278 -9.89 13.16 -5.76
C TRP A 278 -10.85 12.43 -6.69
N SER A 279 -11.54 13.24 -7.49
CA SER A 279 -12.40 12.82 -8.58
C SER A 279 -12.24 13.76 -9.77
N THR A 280 -12.84 13.41 -10.90
CA THR A 280 -13.06 14.35 -12.02
C THR A 280 -14.56 14.54 -12.20
N VAL A 281 -15.03 15.78 -12.22
CA VAL A 281 -16.46 16.12 -12.29
C VAL A 281 -16.72 17.02 -13.50
N ALA A 282 -17.60 16.59 -14.40
CA ALA A 282 -18.16 17.42 -15.46
C ALA A 282 -19.34 18.22 -14.92
N LEU A 283 -19.37 19.53 -15.21
CA LEU A 283 -20.40 20.45 -14.73
C LEU A 283 -21.23 20.98 -15.91
N GLY A 284 -22.55 21.05 -15.72
CA GLY A 284 -23.45 21.72 -16.66
C GLY A 284 -23.43 23.24 -16.50
N GLU A 285 -24.09 23.96 -17.41
CA GLU A 285 -24.23 25.43 -17.37
C GLU A 285 -24.90 25.94 -16.08
N ASP A 286 -25.69 25.11 -15.40
CA ASP A 286 -26.32 25.43 -14.11
C ASP A 286 -25.44 25.10 -12.88
N GLY A 287 -24.18 24.71 -13.12
CA GLY A 287 -23.20 24.36 -12.09
C GLY A 287 -23.42 23.00 -11.43
N ARG A 288 -24.36 22.17 -11.91
CA ARG A 288 -24.56 20.81 -11.37
C ARG A 288 -23.67 19.77 -12.05
N PRO A 289 -23.24 18.72 -11.33
CA PRO A 289 -22.61 17.55 -11.94
C PRO A 289 -23.47 16.90 -13.02
N THR A 290 -22.92 16.77 -14.22
CA THR A 290 -23.51 16.06 -15.37
C THR A 290 -22.87 14.69 -15.61
N GLY A 291 -21.63 14.51 -15.14
CA GLY A 291 -20.88 13.26 -15.13
C GLY A 291 -19.74 13.33 -14.12
N GLY A 292 -19.18 12.19 -13.74
CA GLY A 292 -18.03 12.19 -12.86
C GLY A 292 -17.48 10.79 -12.56
N SER A 293 -16.19 10.76 -12.27
CA SER A 293 -15.41 9.53 -12.04
C SER A 293 -14.50 9.69 -10.84
N PHE A 294 -14.46 8.66 -10.00
CA PHE A 294 -13.49 8.53 -8.92
C PHE A 294 -12.24 7.83 -9.44
N TRP A 295 -11.10 8.25 -8.93
CA TRP A 295 -9.80 7.72 -9.30
C TRP A 295 -9.10 7.13 -8.08
N PRO A 296 -8.09 6.26 -8.25
CA PRO A 296 -7.29 5.78 -7.13
C PRO A 296 -6.60 6.93 -6.39
N VAL A 297 -6.40 6.77 -5.09
CA VAL A 297 -5.85 7.84 -4.23
C VAL A 297 -4.39 8.08 -4.62
N HIS A 298 -4.01 9.35 -4.82
CA HIS A 298 -2.61 9.69 -5.00
C HIS A 298 -1.89 9.58 -3.66
N GLU A 299 -0.74 8.90 -3.64
CA GLU A 299 0.14 8.74 -2.47
C GLU A 299 1.60 8.87 -2.93
N VAL A 300 2.50 9.32 -2.05
CA VAL A 300 3.93 9.48 -2.38
C VAL A 300 4.53 8.16 -2.87
N GLY A 301 5.07 8.15 -4.10
CA GLY A 301 5.72 6.97 -4.68
C GLY A 301 4.77 5.87 -5.14
N ARG A 302 3.47 6.16 -5.31
CA ARG A 302 2.51 5.24 -5.95
C ARG A 302 2.98 4.81 -7.34
N ASN A 303 2.69 3.57 -7.72
CA ASN A 303 2.82 3.11 -9.11
C ASN A 303 1.79 3.82 -10.02
N PRO A 304 1.96 3.79 -11.35
CA PRO A 304 0.87 4.06 -12.29
C PRO A 304 -0.28 3.08 -12.11
N ASP A 305 -1.52 3.57 -12.10
CA ASP A 305 -2.72 2.74 -12.06
C ASP A 305 -3.10 2.31 -13.48
N VAL A 306 -2.97 1.00 -13.76
CA VAL A 306 -3.41 0.38 -15.02
C VAL A 306 -4.79 -0.24 -14.82
N PHE A 307 -5.76 0.19 -15.63
CA PHE A 307 -7.13 -0.31 -15.56
C PHE A 307 -7.31 -1.60 -16.38
N ASP A 308 -8.31 -2.40 -16.00
CA ASP A 308 -8.61 -3.64 -16.70
C ASP A 308 -9.09 -3.37 -18.13
N PRO A 309 -8.48 -3.98 -19.16
CA PRO A 309 -8.84 -3.72 -20.55
C PRO A 309 -10.27 -4.17 -20.91
N GLU A 310 -10.95 -4.96 -20.08
CA GLU A 310 -12.36 -5.27 -20.25
C GLU A 310 -13.30 -4.31 -19.49
N GLY A 311 -12.80 -3.38 -18.68
CA GLY A 311 -13.60 -2.57 -17.76
C GLY A 311 -12.99 -1.24 -17.33
N ALA A 312 -12.42 -0.50 -18.28
CA ALA A 312 -11.82 0.82 -18.05
C ALA A 312 -12.83 1.87 -17.55
N PRO A 313 -12.44 2.79 -16.64
CA PRO A 313 -13.25 3.95 -16.27
C PRO A 313 -13.27 4.99 -17.40
N MET A 314 -14.31 5.83 -17.41
CA MET A 314 -14.47 6.91 -18.38
C MET A 314 -14.05 8.25 -17.78
N LEU A 315 -13.34 9.07 -18.54
CA LEU A 315 -13.07 10.48 -18.24
C LEU A 315 -13.99 11.32 -19.11
N HIS A 316 -14.85 12.12 -18.46
CA HIS A 316 -15.87 12.92 -19.15
C HIS A 316 -15.29 14.20 -19.76
N ALA A 317 -15.85 14.61 -20.90
CA ALA A 317 -15.60 15.90 -21.54
C ALA A 317 -15.89 17.08 -20.60
N ASN A 318 -15.06 18.11 -20.68
CA ASN A 318 -15.17 19.36 -19.90
C ASN A 318 -15.24 19.11 -18.38
N SER A 319 -14.63 18.02 -17.92
CA SER A 319 -14.49 17.74 -16.49
C SER A 319 -13.36 18.54 -15.86
N LYS A 320 -13.52 18.83 -14.57
CA LYS A 320 -12.50 19.42 -13.71
C LYS A 320 -11.99 18.39 -12.73
N VAL A 321 -10.69 18.43 -12.42
CA VAL A 321 -10.12 17.74 -11.27
C VAL A 321 -10.69 18.41 -10.01
N MET A 322 -11.24 17.60 -9.11
CA MET A 322 -11.81 18.00 -7.84
C MET A 322 -11.09 17.21 -6.75
N SER A 323 -10.37 17.90 -5.87
CA SER A 323 -9.84 17.26 -4.65
C SER A 323 -10.92 17.23 -3.58
N ASP A 324 -11.21 16.05 -3.02
CA ASP A 324 -12.06 15.91 -1.84
C ASP A 324 -11.24 16.09 -0.54
N SER A 325 -9.94 15.73 -0.58
CA SER A 325 -8.99 16.02 0.49
C SER A 325 -7.55 15.86 0.01
N VAL A 326 -6.72 16.88 0.21
CA VAL A 326 -5.26 16.85 0.03
C VAL A 326 -4.61 16.97 1.41
N HIS A 327 -3.63 16.11 1.70
CA HIS A 327 -2.74 16.23 2.86
C HIS A 327 -1.38 16.72 2.39
N LEU A 328 -1.00 17.93 2.81
CA LEU A 328 0.31 18.50 2.56
C LEU A 328 1.19 18.40 3.81
N HIS A 329 2.45 18.02 3.63
CA HIS A 329 3.47 17.96 4.67
C HIS A 329 4.65 18.86 4.30
N SER A 330 5.27 19.51 5.28
CA SER A 330 6.47 20.30 5.03
C SER A 330 7.71 19.41 4.95
N ASN A 331 8.49 19.58 3.89
CA ASN A 331 9.74 18.83 3.66
C ASN A 331 10.97 19.47 4.35
N GLY A 332 10.81 20.58 5.06
CA GLY A 332 11.92 21.33 5.70
C GLY A 332 12.41 22.55 4.92
N LYS A 333 11.86 22.84 3.73
CA LYS A 333 12.18 24.02 2.91
C LYS A 333 10.93 24.68 2.34
N ASP A 334 11.01 25.99 2.12
CA ASP A 334 10.00 26.70 1.34
C ASP A 334 10.00 26.12 -0.08
N THR A 335 8.92 25.44 -0.45
CA THR A 335 8.81 24.59 -1.64
C THR A 335 7.62 25.01 -2.49
N ARG A 336 7.85 25.17 -3.79
CA ARG A 336 6.80 25.43 -4.78
C ARG A 336 6.52 24.12 -5.50
N SER A 337 5.26 23.68 -5.49
CA SER A 337 4.90 22.33 -5.95
C SER A 337 3.53 22.27 -6.60
N HIS A 338 3.37 21.40 -7.59
CA HIS A 338 2.09 21.00 -8.16
C HIS A 338 2.10 19.51 -8.53
N LEU A 339 0.93 18.93 -8.79
CA LEU A 339 0.80 17.60 -9.36
C LEU A 339 0.55 17.69 -10.87
N GLU A 340 1.22 16.82 -11.63
CA GLU A 340 0.87 16.51 -13.00
C GLU A 340 0.19 15.14 -13.05
N ILE A 341 -1.00 15.09 -13.65
CA ILE A 341 -1.82 13.89 -13.82
C ILE A 341 -1.73 13.48 -15.30
N GLY A 342 -1.02 12.39 -15.57
CA GLY A 342 -0.84 11.82 -16.89
C GLY A 342 -1.94 10.82 -17.22
N TRP A 343 -2.73 11.11 -18.25
CA TRP A 343 -3.79 10.24 -18.76
C TRP A 343 -3.33 9.49 -20.02
N ARG A 344 -3.55 8.18 -20.04
CA ARG A 344 -3.39 7.35 -21.24
C ARG A 344 -4.73 6.72 -21.58
N PHE A 345 -5.16 6.85 -22.83
CA PHE A 345 -6.50 6.47 -23.27
C PHE A 345 -6.51 5.16 -24.06
N HIS A 346 -7.64 4.47 -24.04
CA HIS A 346 -7.95 3.46 -25.05
C HIS A 346 -8.20 4.11 -26.43
N PRO A 347 -8.13 3.33 -27.53
CA PRO A 347 -8.59 3.75 -28.85
C PRO A 347 -10.01 4.37 -28.84
N GLU A 348 -10.31 5.24 -29.81
CA GLU A 348 -11.61 5.95 -29.85
C GLU A 348 -12.81 5.03 -30.07
N ASP A 349 -12.60 3.84 -30.65
CA ASP A 349 -13.61 2.80 -30.88
C ASP A 349 -13.71 1.76 -29.75
N TYR A 350 -13.01 1.99 -28.63
CA TYR A 350 -13.08 1.11 -27.46
C TYR A 350 -14.41 1.26 -26.70
N GLU A 351 -15.06 0.12 -26.44
CA GLU A 351 -16.18 0.00 -25.51
C GLU A 351 -15.84 -1.04 -24.42
N PRO A 352 -16.00 -0.71 -23.12
CA PRO A 352 -15.76 -1.67 -22.05
C PRO A 352 -16.85 -2.74 -22.01
N LYS A 353 -16.42 -3.99 -21.81
CA LYS A 353 -17.30 -5.16 -21.66
C LYS A 353 -17.98 -5.22 -20.29
N PHE A 354 -17.33 -4.65 -19.27
CA PHE A 354 -17.81 -4.58 -17.90
C PHE A 354 -17.84 -3.13 -17.40
N ARG A 355 -18.82 -2.80 -16.57
CA ARG A 355 -18.91 -1.48 -15.95
C ARG A 355 -17.89 -1.37 -14.81
N TRP A 356 -16.99 -0.39 -14.88
CA TRP A 356 -16.12 -0.02 -13.77
C TRP A 356 -16.93 0.45 -12.55
N ALA A 357 -16.47 0.10 -11.34
CA ALA A 357 -17.16 0.45 -10.11
C ALA A 357 -16.24 0.46 -8.88
N LEU A 358 -16.03 1.62 -8.26
CA LEU A 358 -15.46 1.71 -6.91
C LEU A 358 -16.45 1.17 -5.86
N ARG A 359 -15.92 0.49 -4.85
CA ARG A 359 -16.67 0.00 -3.68
C ARG A 359 -15.93 0.37 -2.39
N PRO A 360 -16.14 1.60 -1.86
CA PRO A 360 -15.57 1.95 -0.56
C PRO A 360 -16.14 1.01 0.50
N LEU A 361 -15.25 0.38 1.27
CA LEU A 361 -15.60 -0.65 2.22
C LEU A 361 -14.91 -0.38 3.56
N GLY A 362 -15.66 0.22 4.47
CA GLY A 362 -15.24 0.48 5.83
C GLY A 362 -16.42 1.01 6.62
N ASN A 363 -16.44 0.75 7.93
CA ASN A 363 -17.38 1.42 8.82
C ASN A 363 -16.62 2.47 9.63
N GLY A 364 -16.31 3.61 9.00
CA GLY A 364 -15.54 4.69 9.64
C GLY A 364 -16.29 5.44 10.76
N VAL A 365 -17.62 5.31 10.82
CA VAL A 365 -18.46 6.06 11.77
C VAL A 365 -18.70 5.32 13.09
N ASP A 366 -18.70 3.98 13.09
CA ASP A 366 -18.90 3.16 14.30
C ASP A 366 -17.57 2.54 14.82
N ILE A 367 -16.42 3.16 14.56
CA ILE A 367 -15.12 2.68 15.07
C ILE A 367 -14.94 3.06 16.54
N ASP A 368 -15.01 2.08 17.43
CA ASP A 368 -14.47 2.16 18.80
C ASP A 368 -13.26 1.22 18.96
N ILE A 369 -12.12 1.80 19.35
CA ILE A 369 -10.86 1.07 19.57
C ILE A 369 -10.48 1.23 21.04
N GLN A 370 -10.61 0.15 21.80
CA GLN A 370 -10.33 0.17 23.24
C GLN A 370 -8.84 0.41 23.50
N ALA A 371 -8.52 1.39 24.35
CA ALA A 371 -7.15 1.70 24.73
C ALA A 371 -6.43 0.48 25.34
N ASN A 372 -5.14 0.32 25.02
CA ASN A 372 -4.26 -0.75 25.52
C ASN A 372 -4.70 -2.20 25.20
N LYS A 373 -5.69 -2.41 24.33
CA LYS A 373 -6.12 -3.74 23.87
C LYS A 373 -5.54 -4.05 22.49
N LYS A 374 -4.83 -5.19 22.40
CA LYS A 374 -4.28 -5.74 21.15
C LYS A 374 -5.30 -6.56 20.38
N ASP A 375 -4.99 -6.91 19.14
CA ASP A 375 -5.72 -7.87 18.31
C ASP A 375 -7.22 -7.56 18.14
N GLN A 376 -7.59 -6.27 18.13
CA GLN A 376 -8.97 -5.81 17.92
C GLN A 376 -9.35 -5.88 16.44
N GLN A 377 -10.52 -6.47 16.16
CA GLN A 377 -11.07 -6.70 14.82
C GLN A 377 -12.27 -5.80 14.55
N LEU A 378 -12.25 -5.14 13.39
CA LEU A 378 -13.36 -4.39 12.82
C LEU A 378 -13.71 -4.99 11.45
N HIS A 379 -15.00 -5.06 11.15
CA HIS A 379 -15.55 -5.78 10.00
C HIS A 379 -16.53 -4.85 9.27
N ALA A 380 -16.47 -4.82 7.93
CA ALA A 380 -17.34 -3.97 7.10
C ALA A 380 -17.80 -4.74 5.87
N TYR A 381 -19.10 -5.00 5.77
CA TYR A 381 -19.67 -5.99 4.86
C TYR A 381 -20.38 -5.34 3.66
N TYR A 382 -20.17 -5.88 2.44
CA TYR A 382 -20.94 -5.49 1.26
C TYR A 382 -21.42 -6.70 0.44
N VAL A 383 -22.74 -6.79 0.26
CA VAL A 383 -23.36 -7.84 -0.56
C VAL A 383 -23.35 -7.42 -2.03
N LEU A 384 -22.51 -8.08 -2.84
CA LEU A 384 -22.53 -7.91 -4.29
C LEU A 384 -23.93 -8.20 -4.86
N PRO A 385 -24.50 -7.32 -5.71
CA PRO A 385 -25.80 -7.54 -6.35
C PRO A 385 -25.70 -8.47 -7.58
N GLU A 386 -24.51 -8.67 -8.12
CA GLU A 386 -24.23 -9.44 -9.34
C GLU A 386 -22.83 -10.10 -9.25
N HIS A 387 -22.44 -10.89 -10.25
CA HIS A 387 -21.08 -11.42 -10.32
C HIS A 387 -20.10 -10.28 -10.65
N THR A 388 -19.16 -9.99 -9.75
CA THR A 388 -18.20 -8.89 -9.89
C THR A 388 -16.77 -9.41 -9.89
N LYS A 389 -15.97 -8.99 -10.87
CA LYS A 389 -14.51 -9.17 -10.87
C LYS A 389 -13.90 -8.07 -10.00
N ILE A 390 -13.14 -8.43 -8.98
CA ILE A 390 -12.31 -7.47 -8.23
C ILE A 390 -10.93 -7.48 -8.88
N THR A 391 -10.46 -6.30 -9.29
CA THR A 391 -9.15 -6.12 -9.95
C THR A 391 -8.14 -5.39 -9.07
N THR A 392 -8.62 -4.67 -8.06
CA THR A 392 -7.83 -3.80 -7.18
C THR A 392 -8.36 -3.90 -5.76
N PHE A 393 -7.47 -3.91 -4.78
CA PHE A 393 -7.78 -3.84 -3.35
C PHE A 393 -6.82 -2.83 -2.71
N GLU A 394 -7.36 -1.77 -2.12
CA GLU A 394 -6.61 -0.65 -1.57
C GLU A 394 -6.82 -0.60 -0.05
N PRO A 395 -5.90 -1.19 0.76
CA PRO A 395 -6.08 -1.32 2.21
C PRO A 395 -5.75 -0.03 2.96
N HIS A 396 -6.75 0.83 3.21
CA HIS A 396 -6.55 2.06 3.97
C HIS A 396 -6.74 1.87 5.49
N LEU A 397 -5.76 2.31 6.27
CA LEU A 397 -5.78 2.32 7.74
C LEU A 397 -5.14 3.62 8.24
N HIS A 398 -5.24 3.89 9.55
CA HIS A 398 -4.48 4.96 10.23
C HIS A 398 -3.53 4.34 11.28
N ALA A 399 -2.78 5.17 12.02
CA ALA A 399 -1.78 4.78 13.02
C ALA A 399 -2.06 3.58 13.97
N PRO A 400 -3.30 3.27 14.44
CA PRO A 400 -3.55 2.06 15.23
C PRO A 400 -3.71 0.78 14.39
N GLY A 401 -3.87 0.86 13.08
CA GLY A 401 -3.97 -0.28 12.18
C GLY A 401 -2.66 -1.05 12.04
N ALA A 402 -2.73 -2.32 11.62
CA ALA A 402 -1.55 -3.13 11.32
C ALA A 402 -1.77 -4.22 10.26
N ARG A 403 -3.03 -4.58 9.95
CA ARG A 403 -3.40 -5.57 8.93
C ARG A 403 -4.85 -5.33 8.47
N MET A 404 -5.12 -5.43 7.17
CA MET A 404 -6.47 -5.50 6.59
C MET A 404 -6.55 -6.68 5.61
N CYS A 405 -7.68 -7.40 5.60
CA CYS A 405 -7.92 -8.52 4.70
C CYS A 405 -9.24 -8.39 3.93
N LEU A 406 -9.19 -8.74 2.64
CA LEU A 406 -10.34 -8.88 1.77
C LEU A 406 -10.76 -10.36 1.72
N GLU A 407 -12.06 -10.63 1.85
CA GLU A 407 -12.60 -12.00 1.89
C GLU A 407 -13.80 -12.18 0.98
N SER A 408 -13.93 -13.37 0.40
CA SER A 408 -15.14 -13.83 -0.26
C SER A 408 -15.94 -14.69 0.72
N ILE A 409 -17.25 -14.44 0.80
CA ILE A 409 -18.17 -15.22 1.64
C ILE A 409 -19.37 -15.64 0.82
N TRP A 410 -19.54 -16.97 0.70
CA TRP A 410 -20.63 -17.65 -0.01
C TRP A 410 -21.20 -18.77 0.86
N GLY A 411 -22.41 -18.55 1.38
CA GLY A 411 -23.08 -19.53 2.24
C GLY A 411 -22.31 -19.76 3.54
N ILE A 412 -21.74 -20.95 3.70
CA ILE A 412 -20.85 -21.30 4.84
C ILE A 412 -19.35 -21.22 4.51
N ASN A 413 -19.01 -20.95 3.24
CA ASN A 413 -17.61 -20.86 2.82
C ASN A 413 -17.12 -19.42 3.00
N VAL A 414 -15.96 -19.28 3.64
CA VAL A 414 -15.20 -18.04 3.77
C VAL A 414 -13.83 -18.29 3.16
N GLU A 415 -13.39 -17.42 2.27
CA GLU A 415 -12.12 -17.51 1.58
C GLU A 415 -11.42 -16.15 1.64
N THR A 416 -10.26 -16.09 2.31
CA THR A 416 -9.46 -14.87 2.37
C THR A 416 -8.75 -14.67 1.03
N LEU A 417 -9.15 -13.64 0.28
CA LEU A 417 -8.65 -13.36 -1.07
C LEU A 417 -7.28 -12.71 -1.06
N THR A 418 -7.02 -11.85 -0.07
CA THR A 418 -5.71 -11.23 0.18
C THR A 418 -5.68 -10.60 1.57
N CYS A 419 -4.48 -10.48 2.15
CA CYS A 419 -4.22 -9.72 3.36
C CYS A 419 -3.00 -8.82 3.13
N ALA A 420 -3.07 -7.59 3.62
CA ALA A 420 -1.95 -6.66 3.65
C ALA A 420 -1.71 -6.18 5.09
N GLY A 421 -0.44 -6.15 5.50
CA GLY A 421 0.01 -5.38 6.65
C GLY A 421 -0.06 -3.87 6.39
N TYR A 422 0.28 -3.07 7.40
CA TYR A 422 0.21 -1.60 7.30
C TYR A 422 1.36 -0.91 8.04
N ASP A 423 1.92 0.12 7.41
CA ASP A 423 2.85 1.09 7.99
C ASP A 423 2.33 2.50 7.68
N HIS A 424 2.08 3.31 8.71
CA HIS A 424 1.52 4.65 8.52
C HIS A 424 2.49 5.61 7.80
N ASN A 425 3.79 5.31 7.81
CA ASN A 425 4.80 6.08 7.10
C ASN A 425 4.95 5.65 5.63
N TRP A 426 4.25 4.59 5.22
CA TRP A 426 4.29 4.05 3.88
C TRP A 426 2.96 3.43 3.49
N VAL A 427 2.02 4.30 3.14
CA VAL A 427 0.78 3.91 2.46
C VAL A 427 1.08 3.92 0.96
N ARG A 428 0.91 2.74 0.34
CA ARG A 428 1.05 2.50 -1.09
C ARG A 428 0.15 1.34 -1.44
N GLY A 429 -0.92 1.60 -2.20
CA GLY A 429 -1.83 0.59 -2.75
C GLY A 429 -1.16 -0.43 -3.69
#